data_AF-A0A519NA91-F1
#
_entry.id   AF-A0A519NA91-F1
#
_cell.length_a   1.000
_cell.length_b   1.000
_cell.length_c   1.000
_cell.angle_alpha   90.00
_cell.angle_beta   90.00
_cell.angle_gamma   90.00
#
_symmetry.space_group_name_H-M   'P 1'
#
loop_
_entity.id
_entity.type
_entity.pdbx_description
1 polymer ?
#
loop_
_entity_poly.entity_id
_entity_poly.type
_entity_poly.pdbx_seq_one_letter_code
_entity_poly.pdbx_strand_id
1 'polypeptide(L)'
;MSNKWFIALAIAFVAQLFVPAQMIFERESIIDEGTAFKFKTAPIDPSDPFRGKYVYLNFELDEIHRPDSKKWADQTQAYVVLGEDENGFAKAIGLSASAEKNSVKARIIANNYDDQIRIILPFDHFYMDEFKAPAAEKAYTRATIVQALPESSSVCYAVVSVKDGEAVVTDVMIDGKSIREIASEMLQTKQ
;
A
#
# COMPACT_ATOMS: atom_id res chain seq x y z
N MET A 1 -39.74 -3.35 32.05
CA MET A 1 -38.69 -2.44 31.54
C MET A 1 -39.28 -1.66 30.39
N SER A 2 -39.16 -0.33 30.38
CA SER A 2 -39.86 0.52 29.41
C SER A 2 -39.30 0.36 27.99
N ASN A 3 -40.15 0.36 26.96
CA ASN A 3 -39.75 0.25 25.55
C ASN A 3 -38.75 1.35 25.12
N LYS A 4 -38.67 2.46 25.86
CA LYS A 4 -37.72 3.56 25.64
C LYS A 4 -36.26 3.11 25.78
N TRP A 5 -35.98 2.15 26.66
CA TRP A 5 -34.63 1.62 26.84
C TRP A 5 -34.20 0.74 25.68
N PHE A 6 -35.11 -0.07 25.12
CA PHE A 6 -34.84 -0.85 23.91
C PHE A 6 -34.58 0.05 22.69
N ILE A 7 -35.30 1.16 22.55
CA ILE A 7 -35.06 2.14 21.48
C ILE A 7 -33.68 2.79 21.64
N ALA A 8 -33.33 3.23 22.85
CA ALA A 8 -32.02 3.81 23.11
C ALA A 8 -30.88 2.82 22.84
N LEU A 9 -31.06 1.55 23.22
CA LEU A 9 -30.11 0.48 22.95
C LEU A 9 -29.94 0.23 21.45
N ALA A 10 -31.04 0.17 20.69
CA ALA A 10 -30.99 0.00 19.24
C ALA A 10 -30.26 1.15 18.53
N ILE A 11 -30.50 2.40 18.96
CA ILE A 11 -29.78 3.57 18.42
C ILE A 11 -28.27 3.46 18.72
N ALA A 12 -27.90 3.05 19.92
CA ALA A 12 -26.49 2.86 20.29
C ALA A 12 -25.81 1.80 19.40
N PHE A 13 -26.46 0.67 19.12
CA PHE A 13 -25.93 -0.34 18.20
C PHE A 13 -25.76 0.19 16.78
N VAL A 14 -26.74 0.93 16.25
CA VAL A 14 -26.63 1.53 14.91
C VAL A 14 -25.48 2.53 14.85
N ALA A 15 -25.34 3.39 15.87
CA ALA A 15 -24.24 4.35 15.95
C ALA A 15 -22.86 3.66 16.01
N GLN A 16 -22.76 2.54 16.74
CA GLN A 16 -21.52 1.74 16.81
C GLN A 16 -21.16 1.08 15.47
N LEU A 17 -22.15 0.64 14.69
CA LEU A 17 -21.92 0.02 13.38
C LEU A 17 -21.67 1.05 12.27
N PHE A 18 -22.08 2.31 12.46
CA PHE A 18 -21.94 3.35 11.44
C PHE A 18 -20.48 3.62 11.06
N VAL A 19 -19.59 3.78 12.06
CA VAL A 19 -18.17 4.06 11.82
C VAL A 19 -17.47 2.96 11.00
N PRO A 20 -17.50 1.67 11.40
CA PRO A 20 -16.86 0.62 10.61
C PRO A 20 -17.53 0.43 9.24
N ALA A 21 -18.85 0.62 9.14
CA ALA A 21 -19.53 0.58 7.85
C ALA A 21 -19.01 1.68 6.91
N GLN A 22 -18.90 2.91 7.39
CA GLN A 22 -18.35 4.02 6.61
C GLN A 22 -16.91 3.73 6.16
N MET A 23 -16.06 3.21 7.05
CA MET A 23 -14.68 2.83 6.70
C MET A 23 -14.62 1.76 5.60
N ILE A 24 -15.52 0.79 5.61
CA ILE A 24 -15.61 -0.24 4.57
C ILE A 24 -16.05 0.40 3.25
N PHE A 25 -17.10 1.23 3.26
CA PHE A 25 -17.58 1.91 2.05
C PHE A 25 -16.52 2.81 1.41
N GLU A 26 -15.74 3.54 2.22
CA GLU A 26 -14.62 4.34 1.72
C GLU A 26 -13.57 3.46 1.03
N ARG A 27 -13.19 2.33 1.66
CA ARG A 27 -12.22 1.39 1.07
C ARG A 27 -12.70 0.74 -0.22
N GLU A 28 -13.94 0.25 -0.25
CA GLU A 28 -14.53 -0.33 -1.46
C GLU A 28 -14.63 0.72 -2.58
N SER A 29 -15.01 1.96 -2.25
CA SER A 29 -15.05 3.04 -3.24
C SER A 29 -13.67 3.39 -3.80
N ILE A 30 -12.60 3.29 -3.01
CA ILE A 30 -11.22 3.43 -3.50
C ILE A 30 -10.85 2.28 -4.43
N ILE A 31 -11.26 1.04 -4.13
CA ILE A 31 -10.97 -0.14 -4.95
C ILE A 31 -11.70 -0.05 -6.30
N ASP A 32 -12.98 0.31 -6.29
CA ASP A 32 -13.85 0.30 -7.47
C ASP A 32 -13.70 1.53 -8.36
N GLU A 33 -13.57 2.72 -7.78
CA GLU A 33 -13.56 4.00 -8.50
C GLU A 33 -12.18 4.68 -8.53
N GLY A 34 -11.21 4.15 -7.79
CA GLY A 34 -9.86 4.73 -7.72
C GLY A 34 -9.01 4.45 -8.94
N THR A 35 -7.96 5.27 -9.11
CA THR A 35 -6.96 5.05 -10.17
C THR A 35 -5.95 4.02 -9.69
N ALA A 36 -5.78 2.93 -10.44
CA ALA A 36 -4.79 1.90 -10.11
C ALA A 36 -3.38 2.31 -10.58
N PHE A 37 -2.41 2.26 -9.67
CA PHE A 37 -1.00 2.52 -9.91
C PHE A 37 -0.16 1.29 -9.57
N LYS A 38 0.93 1.05 -10.32
CA LYS A 38 1.85 -0.08 -10.10
C LYS A 38 3.08 0.39 -9.33
N PHE A 39 3.20 0.04 -8.05
CA PHE A 39 4.35 0.39 -7.24
C PHE A 39 5.38 -0.74 -7.26
N LYS A 40 6.59 -0.48 -7.79
CA LYS A 40 7.68 -1.46 -7.74
C LYS A 40 8.06 -1.77 -6.31
N THR A 41 8.14 -3.05 -6.00
CA THR A 41 8.48 -3.51 -4.65
C THR A 41 9.97 -3.73 -4.51
N ALA A 42 10.50 -3.45 -3.33
CA ALA A 42 11.90 -3.62 -2.98
C ALA A 42 12.10 -4.86 -2.07
N PRO A 43 13.32 -5.43 -2.04
CA PRO A 43 13.67 -6.49 -1.10
C PRO A 43 13.43 -6.10 0.35
N ILE A 44 13.10 -7.10 1.16
CA ILE A 44 12.84 -6.96 2.60
C ILE A 44 13.82 -7.84 3.36
N ASP A 45 14.37 -7.30 4.45
CA ASP A 45 15.21 -8.08 5.36
C ASP A 45 14.45 -9.27 5.95
N PRO A 46 15.11 -10.43 6.17
CA PRO A 46 14.47 -11.70 6.52
C PRO A 46 13.44 -11.61 7.67
N SER A 47 12.35 -12.38 7.54
CA SER A 47 11.17 -12.31 8.43
C SER A 47 11.46 -12.70 9.88
N ASP A 48 10.84 -11.99 10.82
CA ASP A 48 10.75 -12.35 12.24
C ASP A 48 9.56 -13.32 12.47
N PRO A 49 9.74 -14.45 13.20
CA PRO A 49 8.69 -15.44 13.46
C PRO A 49 7.47 -14.94 14.26
N PHE A 50 7.50 -13.73 14.81
CA PHE A 50 6.38 -13.12 15.56
C PHE A 50 5.50 -12.18 14.72
N ARG A 51 5.76 -12.02 13.43
CA ARG A 51 4.92 -11.18 12.55
C ARG A 51 3.58 -11.87 12.25
N GLY A 52 2.53 -11.07 12.11
CA GLY A 52 1.22 -11.56 11.66
C GLY A 52 1.31 -12.17 10.25
N LYS A 53 0.31 -12.95 9.86
CA LYS A 53 0.30 -13.64 8.57
C LYS A 53 -0.28 -12.76 7.46
N TYR A 54 0.57 -11.86 6.97
CA TYR A 54 0.34 -10.97 5.83
C TYR A 54 1.63 -10.88 5.01
N VAL A 55 1.57 -10.32 3.79
CA VAL A 55 2.78 -10.03 3.02
C VAL A 55 3.19 -8.60 3.32
N TYR A 56 4.33 -8.43 3.99
CA TYR A 56 4.95 -7.11 4.17
C TYR A 56 5.55 -6.66 2.84
N LEU A 57 5.40 -5.38 2.51
CA LEU A 57 5.83 -4.78 1.26
C LEU A 57 6.79 -3.63 1.56
N ASN A 58 7.85 -3.57 0.77
CA ASN A 58 8.73 -2.42 0.70
C ASN A 58 8.67 -1.90 -0.74
N PHE A 59 8.93 -0.61 -0.94
CA PHE A 59 8.76 0.03 -2.24
C PHE A 59 10.03 0.75 -2.67
N GLU A 60 10.31 0.74 -3.97
CA GLU A 60 11.40 1.55 -4.55
C GLU A 60 11.07 3.05 -4.55
N LEU A 61 9.78 3.39 -4.51
CA LEU A 61 9.33 4.77 -4.34
C LEU A 61 9.41 5.14 -2.86
N ASP A 62 10.60 5.53 -2.42
CA ASP A 62 10.89 5.99 -1.07
C ASP A 62 11.52 7.38 -1.03
N GLU A 63 11.87 7.95 -2.18
CA GLU A 63 12.50 9.28 -2.28
C GLU A 63 11.98 10.07 -3.47
N ILE A 64 11.94 11.39 -3.31
CA ILE A 64 11.71 12.35 -4.39
C ILE A 64 12.76 13.45 -4.31
N HIS A 65 13.28 13.87 -5.46
CA HIS A 65 14.08 15.09 -5.54
C HIS A 65 13.18 16.27 -5.19
N ARG A 66 13.65 17.18 -4.34
CA ARG A 66 12.89 18.32 -3.84
C ARG A 66 12.32 19.12 -5.03
N PRO A 67 11.00 19.09 -5.25
CA PRO A 67 10.41 19.72 -6.43
C PRO A 67 10.31 21.25 -6.31
N ASP A 68 10.25 21.78 -5.07
CA ASP A 68 10.06 23.19 -4.79
C ASP A 68 11.16 23.78 -3.88
N SER A 69 11.42 25.07 -4.01
CA SER A 69 12.20 25.85 -3.00
C SER A 69 11.45 26.05 -1.67
N LYS A 70 10.23 25.50 -1.57
CA LYS A 70 9.41 25.53 -0.36
C LYS A 70 10.01 24.61 0.69
N LYS A 71 10.27 25.17 1.87
CA LYS A 71 10.73 24.40 3.02
C LYS A 71 9.60 23.50 3.50
N TRP A 72 9.82 22.19 3.42
CA TRP A 72 8.96 21.20 4.05
C TRP A 72 9.47 20.96 5.46
N ALA A 73 8.56 20.95 6.43
CA ALA A 73 8.91 20.57 7.79
C ALA A 73 9.16 19.06 7.84
N ASP A 74 10.17 18.68 8.64
CA ASP A 74 10.49 17.27 8.84
C ASP A 74 9.32 16.53 9.51
N GLN A 75 9.17 15.24 9.20
CA GLN A 75 8.14 14.34 9.73
C GLN A 75 6.69 14.82 9.54
N THR A 76 6.42 15.63 8.51
CA THR A 76 5.10 16.21 8.26
C THR A 76 4.29 15.36 7.27
N GLN A 77 2.97 15.48 7.30
CA GLN A 77 2.09 14.86 6.29
C GLN A 77 2.04 15.74 5.03
N ALA A 78 2.20 15.11 3.88
CA ALA A 78 2.06 15.74 2.57
C ALA A 78 1.36 14.78 1.60
N TYR A 79 0.87 15.31 0.48
CA TYR A 79 0.30 14.50 -0.60
C TYR A 79 1.36 14.35 -1.69
N VAL A 80 1.74 13.12 -1.98
CA VAL A 80 2.66 12.77 -3.07
C VAL A 80 1.85 12.64 -4.34
N VAL A 81 2.12 13.48 -5.33
CA VAL A 81 1.49 13.40 -6.64
C VAL A 81 2.15 12.27 -7.42
N LEU A 82 1.34 11.33 -7.91
CA LEU A 82 1.79 10.15 -8.64
C LEU A 82 1.66 10.38 -10.15
N GLY A 83 2.72 10.02 -10.87
CA GLY A 83 2.72 9.81 -12.31
C GLY A 83 3.12 8.37 -12.63
N GLU A 84 3.20 8.06 -13.93
CA GLU A 84 3.71 6.78 -14.43
C GLU A 84 5.04 6.99 -15.14
N ASP A 85 5.97 6.04 -14.99
CA ASP A 85 7.20 5.96 -15.77
C ASP A 85 6.96 5.34 -17.16
N GLU A 86 8.02 5.25 -17.99
CA GLU A 86 7.94 4.67 -19.33
C GLU A 86 7.49 3.19 -19.35
N ASN A 87 7.60 2.51 -18.22
CA ASN A 87 7.22 1.10 -18.06
C ASN A 87 5.85 0.95 -17.35
N GLY A 88 5.16 2.06 -17.06
CA GLY A 88 3.86 2.08 -16.40
C GLY A 88 3.91 1.87 -14.88
N PHE A 89 5.05 2.12 -14.22
CA PHE A 89 5.18 2.10 -12.77
C PHE A 89 5.00 3.48 -12.16
N ALA A 90 4.44 3.50 -10.95
CA ALA A 90 4.21 4.70 -10.17
C ALA A 90 5.53 5.41 -9.87
N LYS A 91 5.57 6.71 -10.14
CA LYS A 91 6.68 7.59 -9.79
C LYS A 91 6.15 8.83 -9.09
N ALA A 92 6.85 9.29 -8.05
CA ALA A 92 6.56 10.56 -7.42
C ALA A 92 6.99 11.71 -8.34
N ILE A 93 6.03 12.53 -8.78
CA ILE A 93 6.28 13.67 -9.67
C ILE A 93 6.24 15.01 -8.94
N GLY A 94 5.68 15.06 -7.73
CA GLY A 94 5.61 16.27 -6.94
C GLY A 94 5.05 16.04 -5.53
N LEU A 95 5.05 17.11 -4.74
CA LEU A 95 4.48 17.16 -3.39
C LEU A 95 3.46 18.30 -3.32
N SER A 96 2.30 18.03 -2.73
CA SER A 96 1.24 19.02 -2.48
C SER A 96 0.85 19.04 -1.00
N ALA A 97 0.35 20.19 -0.55
CA ALA A 97 -0.14 20.36 0.82
C ALA A 97 -1.60 19.88 0.98
N SER A 98 -2.32 19.70 -0.12
CA SER A 98 -3.72 19.25 -0.16
C SER A 98 -3.89 18.06 -1.10
N ALA A 99 -4.95 17.28 -0.88
CA ALA A 99 -5.29 16.18 -1.77
C ALA A 99 -5.62 16.70 -3.17
N GLU A 100 -4.94 16.13 -4.16
CA GLU A 100 -5.16 16.35 -5.59
C GLU A 100 -5.47 15.02 -6.28
N LYS A 101 -5.90 15.09 -7.55
CA LYS A 101 -6.11 13.89 -8.36
C LYS A 101 -4.81 13.10 -8.47
N ASN A 102 -4.89 11.78 -8.31
CA ASN A 102 -3.73 10.87 -8.34
C ASN A 102 -2.66 11.21 -7.29
N SER A 103 -3.06 11.79 -6.16
CA SER A 103 -2.15 12.00 -5.03
C SER A 103 -2.42 11.01 -3.91
N VAL A 104 -1.37 10.66 -3.17
CA VAL A 104 -1.46 9.81 -1.98
C VAL A 104 -0.89 10.51 -0.76
N LYS A 105 -1.62 10.45 0.35
CA LYS A 105 -1.18 10.98 1.64
C LYS A 105 0.00 10.16 2.14
N ALA A 106 1.15 10.81 2.31
CA ALA A 106 2.36 10.18 2.82
C ALA A 106 2.98 11.02 3.93
N ARG A 107 3.82 10.39 4.74
CA ARG A 107 4.67 11.13 5.69
C ARG A 107 6.00 11.41 5.01
N ILE A 108 6.42 12.66 5.02
CA ILE A 108 7.71 13.05 4.45
C ILE A 108 8.75 13.26 5.55
N ILE A 109 9.97 12.82 5.29
CA ILE A 109 11.16 13.12 6.09
C ILE A 109 12.05 13.99 5.22
N ALA A 110 12.23 15.24 5.65
CA ALA A 110 12.91 16.26 4.87
C ALA A 110 14.02 16.87 5.70
N ASN A 111 15.25 16.82 5.20
CA ASN A 111 16.36 17.57 5.76
C ASN A 111 16.56 18.86 4.94
N ASN A 112 16.61 20.01 5.61
CA ASN A 112 16.79 21.31 4.95
C ASN A 112 18.09 21.43 4.14
N TYR A 113 19.07 20.56 4.37
CA TYR A 113 20.36 20.53 3.68
C TYR A 113 20.45 19.48 2.57
N ASP A 114 19.46 18.57 2.50
CA ASP A 114 19.42 17.51 1.50
C ASP A 114 18.50 17.92 0.36
N ASP A 115 18.85 17.59 -0.87
CA ASP A 115 18.00 17.80 -2.05
C ASP A 115 17.00 16.66 -2.23
N GLN A 116 17.11 15.58 -1.45
CA GLN A 116 16.14 14.48 -1.43
C GLN A 116 15.17 14.60 -0.24
N ILE A 117 13.92 14.25 -0.50
CA ILE A 117 12.89 14.11 0.53
C ILE A 117 12.48 12.65 0.54
N ARG A 118 12.63 12.01 1.70
CA ARG A 118 12.20 10.64 1.89
C ARG A 118 10.69 10.60 2.11
N ILE A 119 10.04 9.67 1.44
CA ILE A 119 8.60 9.43 1.44
C ILE A 119 8.35 8.12 2.20
N ILE A 120 7.50 8.19 3.20
CA ILE A 120 6.95 7.03 3.88
C ILE A 120 5.50 6.87 3.40
N LEU A 121 5.30 5.89 2.54
CA LEU A 121 3.99 5.51 2.04
C LEU A 121 3.11 5.00 3.20
N PRO A 122 1.80 5.26 3.17
CA PRO A 122 0.87 4.88 4.25
C PRO A 122 0.45 3.41 4.17
N PHE A 123 0.98 2.65 3.21
CA PHE A 123 0.69 1.25 2.98
C PHE A 123 2.00 0.47 2.80
N ASP A 124 2.05 -0.68 3.43
CA ASP A 124 3.22 -1.57 3.54
C ASP A 124 2.78 -3.02 3.77
N HIS A 125 1.47 -3.29 3.70
CA HIS A 125 0.89 -4.59 3.99
C HIS A 125 -0.09 -5.00 2.89
N PHE A 126 0.03 -6.25 2.44
CA PHE A 126 -0.96 -6.91 1.61
C PHE A 126 -1.67 -8.01 2.39
N TYR A 127 -2.97 -7.81 2.62
CA TYR A 127 -3.82 -8.74 3.37
C TYR A 127 -4.36 -9.85 2.46
N MET A 128 -4.19 -11.09 2.91
CA MET A 128 -4.69 -12.28 2.22
C MET A 128 -5.00 -13.40 3.21
N ASP A 129 -5.49 -14.53 2.68
CA ASP A 129 -5.80 -15.71 3.47
C ASP A 129 -4.58 -16.18 4.30
N GLU A 130 -4.81 -16.42 5.58
CA GLU A 130 -3.81 -16.77 6.59
C GLU A 130 -2.99 -18.03 6.22
N PHE A 131 -3.64 -19.02 5.59
CA PHE A 131 -2.98 -20.27 5.20
C PHE A 131 -2.10 -20.09 3.96
N LYS A 132 -2.44 -19.12 3.11
CA LYS A 132 -1.70 -18.80 1.88
C LYS A 132 -0.58 -17.79 2.11
N ALA A 133 -0.70 -16.93 3.13
CA ALA A 133 0.27 -15.88 3.42
C ALA A 133 1.73 -16.37 3.53
N PRO A 134 2.07 -17.49 4.20
CA PRO A 134 3.46 -17.96 4.28
C PRO A 134 4.04 -18.41 2.94
N ALA A 135 3.21 -18.92 2.02
CA ALA A 135 3.65 -19.27 0.67
C ALA A 135 3.85 -18.01 -0.17
N ALA A 136 2.94 -17.05 -0.06
CA ALA A 136 3.04 -15.74 -0.70
C ALA A 136 4.29 -14.97 -0.26
N GLU A 137 4.56 -14.85 1.04
CA GLU A 137 5.72 -14.13 1.56
C GLU A 137 7.04 -14.74 1.06
N LYS A 138 7.12 -16.08 0.96
CA LYS A 138 8.28 -16.77 0.37
C LYS A 138 8.44 -16.47 -1.11
N ALA A 139 7.34 -16.46 -1.86
CA ALA A 139 7.35 -16.10 -3.27
C ALA A 139 7.79 -14.64 -3.46
N TYR A 140 7.22 -13.72 -2.68
CA TYR A 140 7.57 -12.29 -2.67
C TYR A 140 9.04 -12.07 -2.33
N THR A 141 9.54 -12.65 -1.24
CA THR A 141 10.93 -12.49 -0.81
C THR A 141 11.88 -12.99 -1.88
N ARG A 142 11.58 -14.16 -2.48
CA ARG A 142 12.42 -14.70 -3.54
C ARG A 142 12.37 -13.83 -4.80
N ALA A 143 11.20 -13.36 -5.20
CA ALA A 143 11.02 -12.54 -6.38
C ALA A 143 11.75 -11.20 -6.24
N THR A 144 11.61 -10.52 -5.10
CA THR A 144 12.29 -9.25 -4.85
C THR A 144 13.83 -9.40 -4.80
N ILE A 145 14.35 -10.47 -4.21
CA ILE A 145 15.79 -10.78 -4.26
C ILE A 145 16.27 -10.98 -5.69
N VAL A 146 15.50 -11.72 -6.51
CA VAL A 146 15.85 -11.96 -7.92
C VAL A 146 15.75 -10.67 -8.74
N GLN A 147 14.73 -9.84 -8.51
CA GLN A 147 14.57 -8.52 -9.15
C GLN A 147 15.77 -7.60 -8.88
N ALA A 148 16.38 -7.66 -7.69
CA ALA A 148 17.54 -6.83 -7.35
C ALA A 148 18.84 -7.24 -8.05
N LEU A 149 18.87 -8.35 -8.80
CA LEU A 149 20.05 -8.79 -9.55
C LEU A 149 20.17 -8.03 -10.88
N PRO A 150 21.38 -7.55 -11.26
CA PRO A 150 21.57 -6.76 -12.49
C PRO A 150 21.09 -7.41 -13.79
N GLU A 151 21.14 -8.74 -13.87
CA GLU A 151 20.80 -9.53 -15.06
C GLU A 151 19.33 -10.00 -15.07
N SER A 152 18.56 -9.65 -14.05
CA SER A 152 17.19 -10.12 -13.90
C SER A 152 16.21 -9.28 -14.70
N SER A 153 15.27 -9.97 -15.35
CA SER A 153 14.07 -9.35 -15.93
C SER A 153 12.83 -9.56 -15.05
N SER A 154 13.00 -10.18 -13.88
CA SER A 154 11.89 -10.42 -12.97
C SER A 154 11.44 -9.12 -12.33
N VAL A 155 10.13 -8.90 -12.30
CA VAL A 155 9.53 -7.68 -11.74
C VAL A 155 8.42 -8.03 -10.77
N CYS A 156 8.59 -7.57 -9.53
CA CYS A 156 7.58 -7.61 -8.49
C CYS A 156 7.05 -6.20 -8.23
N TYR A 157 5.73 -6.06 -8.21
CA TYR A 157 5.07 -4.78 -7.98
C TYR A 157 3.72 -4.95 -7.28
N ALA A 158 3.35 -3.99 -6.45
CA ALA A 158 2.01 -3.91 -5.88
C ALA A 158 1.10 -3.10 -6.80
N VAL A 159 -0.16 -3.53 -6.93
CA VAL A 159 -1.22 -2.75 -7.55
C VAL A 159 -1.93 -2.01 -6.42
N VAL A 160 -1.97 -0.68 -6.52
CA VAL A 160 -2.53 0.19 -5.48
C VAL A 160 -3.56 1.11 -6.10
N SER A 161 -4.80 1.01 -5.65
CA SER A 161 -5.86 1.94 -6.05
C SER A 161 -5.79 3.20 -5.19
N VAL A 162 -5.79 4.36 -5.83
CA VAL A 162 -5.64 5.67 -5.18
C VAL A 162 -6.85 6.54 -5.49
N LYS A 163 -7.47 7.10 -4.44
CA LYS A 163 -8.61 8.03 -4.55
C LYS A 163 -8.64 8.97 -3.36
N ASP A 164 -8.89 10.25 -3.62
CA ASP A 164 -9.04 11.31 -2.59
C ASP A 164 -7.90 11.37 -1.55
N GLY A 165 -6.67 11.04 -1.96
CA GLY A 165 -5.51 11.03 -1.08
C GLY A 165 -5.31 9.74 -0.28
N GLU A 166 -6.26 8.80 -0.34
CA GLU A 166 -6.16 7.48 0.29
C GLU A 166 -5.73 6.43 -0.75
N ALA A 167 -5.14 5.34 -0.26
CA ALA A 167 -4.59 4.29 -1.10
C ALA A 167 -4.84 2.90 -0.50
N VAL A 168 -5.18 1.94 -1.35
CA VAL A 168 -5.44 0.54 -0.96
C VAL A 168 -4.65 -0.39 -1.87
N VAL A 169 -3.84 -1.27 -1.29
CA VAL A 169 -3.15 -2.34 -2.02
C VAL A 169 -4.18 -3.41 -2.40
N THR A 170 -4.45 -3.56 -3.69
CA THR A 170 -5.45 -4.50 -4.21
C THR A 170 -4.84 -5.85 -4.56
N ASP A 171 -3.61 -5.85 -5.09
CA ASP A 171 -2.86 -7.07 -5.37
C ASP A 171 -1.35 -6.86 -5.33
N VAL A 172 -0.61 -7.96 -5.37
CA VAL A 172 0.83 -8.00 -5.58
C VAL A 172 1.11 -8.94 -6.74
N MET A 173 1.88 -8.46 -7.70
CA MET A 173 2.16 -9.15 -8.95
C MET A 173 3.64 -9.52 -8.99
N ILE A 174 3.93 -10.76 -9.39
CA ILE A 174 5.26 -11.26 -9.68
C ILE A 174 5.25 -11.71 -11.15
N ASP A 175 6.04 -11.06 -11.99
CA ASP A 175 6.14 -11.35 -13.43
C ASP A 175 4.77 -11.37 -14.14
N GLY A 176 3.87 -10.47 -13.72
CA GLY A 176 2.51 -10.36 -14.26
C GLY A 176 1.50 -11.37 -13.73
N LYS A 177 1.88 -12.23 -12.77
CA LYS A 177 0.97 -13.16 -12.10
C LYS A 177 0.68 -12.73 -10.67
N SER A 178 -0.58 -12.87 -10.25
CA SER A 178 -1.00 -12.53 -8.88
C SER A 178 -0.32 -13.44 -7.86
N ILE A 179 0.15 -12.85 -6.76
CA ILE A 179 0.75 -13.59 -5.65
C ILE A 179 -0.27 -14.54 -5.00
N ARG A 180 -1.58 -14.23 -5.08
CA ARG A 180 -2.65 -15.08 -4.57
C ARG A 180 -2.69 -16.41 -5.32
N GLU A 181 -2.49 -16.37 -6.64
CA GLU A 181 -2.44 -17.55 -7.50
C GLU A 181 -1.18 -18.36 -7.22
N ILE A 182 -0.02 -17.69 -7.20
CA ILE A 182 1.28 -18.34 -6.91
C ILE A 182 1.24 -19.06 -5.57
N ALA A 183 0.73 -18.40 -4.53
CA ALA A 183 0.60 -19.00 -3.21
C ALA A 183 -0.33 -20.23 -3.20
N SER A 184 -1.40 -20.20 -3.99
CA SER A 184 -2.33 -21.33 -4.12
C SER A 184 -1.68 -22.53 -4.80
N GLU A 185 -0.91 -22.31 -5.86
CA GLU A 185 -0.18 -23.36 -6.60
C GLU A 185 0.92 -24.00 -5.76
N MET A 186 1.66 -23.19 -5.00
CA MET A 186 2.72 -23.66 -4.11
C MET A 186 2.19 -24.58 -3.00
N LEU A 187 0.93 -24.39 -2.57
CA LEU A 187 0.29 -25.26 -1.59
C LEU A 187 -0.23 -26.55 -2.21
N GLN A 188 -0.75 -26.51 -3.43
CA GLN A 188 -1.21 -27.70 -4.15
C GLN A 188 -0.06 -28.66 -4.48
N THR A 189 1.12 -28.13 -4.81
CA THR A 189 2.31 -28.95 -5.12
C THR A 189 2.91 -29.66 -3.89
N LYS A 190 2.46 -29.29 -2.67
CA LYS A 190 2.92 -29.90 -1.41
C LYS A 190 2.02 -31.01 -0.88
N GLN A 191 0.85 -31.23 -1.50
CA GLN A 191 -0.06 -32.32 -1.19
C GLN A 191 0.21 -33.53 -2.08
#